data_AF-A0A9E2YDU3-F1
#
_entry.id   AF-A0A9E2YDU3-F1
#
_cell.length_a   1.000
_cell.length_b   1.000
_cell.length_c   1.000
_cell.angle_alpha   90.00
_cell.angle_beta   90.00
_cell.angle_gamma   90.00
#
_symmetry.space_group_name_H-M   'P 1'
#
loop_
_entity.id
_entity.type
_entity.pdbx_description
1 polymer ?
#
loop_
_entity_poly.entity_id
_entity_poly.type
_entity_poly.pdbx_seq_one_letter_code
_entity_poly.pdbx_strand_id
1 'polypeptide(L)'
;MNRLAILLTIVFLSCASCTVHPAGEQDERHRAAVEGQRYMMRPEDRSQPSLPANPSRDELVQYADLASPELEQRFWEWKAAIEQIPQDGTQPTNLVLYANVPLTHGSTAFNRTVLTAANDPMADIQWPSKPTTAARRALQEARVAGLRFQQAKRDLRQKVLGIYADYAATAQLLRLEKINAQLLATIASVAQAGVPSGKTAQPVAMNARNEVELSKNRIAELDAKMGQLRAALNAAIGREPEAVLSLPPSLPPLRRANFVSSTLLKLISERSIELASLDADEQARDDGLKLAKLQYVPDFSLSASTDLGGAVQNLMGMVTVPLLRYQAIDAAIAQAEANLRKIDSMRRQTAIDLRSRIVGDVAMLDQLQRQAISLESIVIPRAQAIAQLDQSIFEIGGTPLMTIVDAQRSLIELRRLDVNIRSAYETTVLDIENVVGPIVN
;
A
#
# COMPACT_ATOMS: atom_id res chain seq x y z
N MET A 1 33.56 54.28 -8.01
CA MET A 1 33.57 52.95 -8.66
C MET A 1 33.51 51.79 -7.64
N ASN A 2 34.16 51.85 -6.47
CA ASN A 2 34.13 50.75 -5.48
C ASN A 2 32.75 50.33 -4.94
N ARG A 3 31.81 51.25 -4.71
CA ARG A 3 30.50 50.87 -4.13
C ARG A 3 29.59 50.10 -5.09
N LEU A 4 29.68 50.37 -6.40
CA LEU A 4 28.86 49.70 -7.42
C LEU A 4 29.37 48.28 -7.67
N ALA A 5 30.70 48.08 -7.69
CA ALA A 5 31.32 46.77 -7.81
C ALA A 5 30.97 45.89 -6.59
N ILE A 6 31.12 46.40 -5.36
CA ILE A 6 30.75 45.67 -4.14
C ILE A 6 29.25 45.33 -4.10
N LEU A 7 28.37 46.25 -4.51
CA LEU A 7 26.94 45.96 -4.61
C LEU A 7 26.65 44.88 -5.67
N LEU A 8 27.31 44.93 -6.83
CA LEU A 8 27.19 43.88 -7.84
C LEU A 8 27.66 42.54 -7.29
N THR A 9 28.82 42.48 -6.63
CA THR A 9 29.34 41.23 -6.06
C THR A 9 28.39 40.66 -5.00
N ILE A 10 27.81 41.49 -4.13
CA ILE A 10 26.80 41.06 -3.13
C ILE A 10 25.52 40.56 -3.80
N VAL A 11 25.03 41.28 -4.83
CA VAL A 11 23.83 40.87 -5.58
C VAL A 11 24.07 39.58 -6.35
N PHE A 12 25.25 39.39 -6.96
CA PHE A 12 25.58 38.17 -7.70
C PHE A 12 25.84 36.97 -6.79
N LEU A 13 26.46 37.16 -5.61
CA LEU A 13 26.50 36.12 -4.58
C LEU A 13 25.10 35.75 -4.06
N SER A 14 24.15 36.70 -4.04
CA SER A 14 22.77 36.39 -3.64
C SER A 14 21.96 35.65 -4.70
N CYS A 15 22.22 35.89 -6.00
CA CYS A 15 21.59 35.13 -7.09
C CYS A 15 22.09 33.66 -7.18
N ALA A 16 23.30 33.39 -6.70
CA ALA A 16 23.88 32.04 -6.64
C ALA A 16 23.18 31.11 -5.63
N SER A 17 22.32 31.64 -4.74
CA SER A 17 21.59 30.87 -3.73
C SER A 17 20.07 30.87 -3.93
N CYS A 18 19.58 31.26 -5.11
CA CYS A 18 18.16 31.26 -5.41
C CYS A 18 17.65 29.82 -5.67
N THR A 19 17.03 29.21 -4.67
CA THR A 19 16.22 28.00 -4.83
C THR A 19 14.84 28.38 -5.36
N VAL A 20 14.44 27.78 -6.48
CA VAL A 20 13.09 27.94 -7.03
C VAL A 20 12.16 26.92 -6.36
N HIS A 21 11.07 27.42 -5.78
CA HIS A 21 10.00 26.60 -5.22
C HIS A 21 8.78 26.62 -6.15
N PRO A 22 8.41 25.48 -6.78
CA PRO A 22 7.24 25.41 -7.65
C PRO A 22 5.92 25.57 -6.87
N ALA A 23 4.90 26.07 -7.56
CA ALA A 23 3.56 26.18 -6.99
C ALA A 23 3.03 24.80 -6.54
N GLY A 24 2.51 24.72 -5.32
CA GLY A 24 2.02 23.48 -4.71
C GLY A 24 3.05 22.69 -3.90
N GLU A 25 4.33 23.12 -3.83
CA GLU A 25 5.31 22.48 -2.93
C GLU A 25 4.92 22.62 -1.45
N GLN A 26 4.48 23.81 -1.04
CA GLN A 26 4.07 24.04 0.34
C GLN A 26 2.84 23.20 0.72
N ASP A 27 1.88 23.06 -0.19
CA ASP A 27 0.70 22.21 0.00
C ASP A 27 1.11 20.74 0.16
N GLU A 28 2.06 20.26 -0.65
CA GLU A 28 2.58 18.90 -0.58
C GLU A 28 3.33 18.63 0.73
N ARG A 29 4.17 19.59 1.17
CA ARG A 29 4.85 19.56 2.47
C ARG A 29 3.85 19.54 3.62
N HIS A 30 2.80 20.36 3.54
CA HIS A 30 1.74 20.39 4.55
C HIS A 30 0.97 19.07 4.59
N ARG A 31 0.61 18.51 3.43
CA ARG A 31 -0.06 17.21 3.32
C ARG A 31 0.76 16.11 3.98
N ALA A 32 2.06 16.03 3.69
CA ALA A 32 2.97 15.09 4.32
C ALA A 32 3.07 15.30 5.84
N ALA A 33 3.08 16.56 6.30
CA ALA A 33 3.12 16.87 7.72
C ALA A 33 1.86 16.44 8.48
N VAL A 34 0.69 16.61 7.87
CA VAL A 34 -0.60 16.24 8.48
C VAL A 34 -0.80 14.72 8.44
N GLU A 35 -0.65 14.09 7.28
CA GLU A 35 -0.92 12.66 7.11
C GLU A 35 0.13 11.78 7.81
N GLY A 36 1.37 12.27 7.88
CA GLY A 36 2.50 11.56 8.46
C GLY A 36 2.90 12.03 9.85
N GLN A 37 2.11 12.91 10.50
CA GLN A 37 2.44 13.52 11.80
C GLN A 37 2.92 12.49 12.83
N ARG A 38 2.33 11.30 12.82
CA ARG A 38 2.64 10.22 13.77
C ARG A 38 3.93 9.47 13.44
N TYR A 39 4.26 9.31 12.16
CA TYR A 39 5.52 8.68 11.73
C TYR A 39 6.75 9.56 11.95
N MET A 40 6.55 10.86 12.20
CA MET A 40 7.65 11.77 12.59
C MET A 40 8.18 11.49 14.00
N MET A 41 7.36 10.90 14.88
CA MET A 41 7.80 10.46 16.21
C MET A 41 8.58 9.16 16.08
N ARG A 42 9.56 8.91 16.95
CA ARG A 42 10.25 7.62 16.98
C ARG A 42 9.26 6.51 17.35
N PRO A 43 9.42 5.27 16.86
CA PRO A 43 8.52 4.16 17.20
C PRO A 43 8.31 3.98 18.72
N GLU A 44 9.36 4.19 19.52
CA GLU A 44 9.33 4.10 20.99
C GLU A 44 8.43 5.15 21.66
N ASP A 45 8.28 6.33 21.04
CA ASP A 45 7.51 7.45 21.58
C ASP A 45 6.04 7.41 21.13
N ARG A 46 5.67 6.52 20.21
CA ARG A 46 4.31 6.39 19.69
C ARG A 46 3.45 5.61 20.68
N SER A 47 2.49 6.27 21.33
CA SER A 47 1.49 5.59 22.16
C SER A 47 0.63 4.67 21.29
N GLN A 48 0.75 3.35 21.46
CA GLN A 48 -0.15 2.39 20.82
C GLN A 48 -1.47 2.32 21.61
N PRO A 49 -2.63 2.40 20.94
CA PRO A 49 -3.92 2.20 21.61
C PRO A 49 -4.01 0.76 22.13
N SER A 50 -4.56 0.57 23.33
CA SER A 50 -4.80 -0.78 23.85
C SER A 50 -5.81 -1.52 22.98
N LEU A 51 -5.44 -2.67 22.43
CA LEU A 51 -6.36 -3.50 21.65
C LEU A 51 -7.28 -4.28 22.61
N PRO A 52 -8.62 -4.14 22.53
CA PRO A 52 -9.51 -4.93 23.38
C PRO A 52 -9.46 -6.41 23.02
N ALA A 53 -9.96 -7.27 23.91
CA ALA A 53 -9.92 -8.73 23.72
C ALA A 53 -10.62 -9.19 22.43
N ASN A 54 -11.68 -8.49 22.02
CA ASN A 54 -12.42 -8.71 20.78
C ASN A 54 -12.48 -7.38 20.00
N PRO A 55 -11.44 -7.04 19.23
CA PRO A 55 -11.37 -5.77 18.52
C PRO A 55 -12.33 -5.73 17.35
N SER A 56 -12.92 -4.55 17.14
CA SER A 56 -13.65 -4.22 15.93
C SER A 56 -12.70 -4.11 14.73
N ARG A 57 -13.28 -4.17 13.53
CA ARG A 57 -12.54 -4.02 12.27
C ARG A 57 -11.77 -2.69 12.20
N ASP A 58 -12.40 -1.60 12.64
CA ASP A 58 -11.78 -0.29 12.60
C ASP A 58 -10.67 -0.13 13.64
N GLU A 59 -10.83 -0.73 14.83
CA GLU A 59 -9.76 -0.77 15.84
C GLU A 59 -8.53 -1.56 15.35
N LEU A 60 -8.74 -2.68 14.66
CA LEU A 60 -7.63 -3.45 14.06
C LEU A 60 -6.88 -2.64 13.01
N VAL A 61 -7.60 -1.96 12.11
CA VAL A 61 -6.99 -1.14 11.06
C VAL A 61 -6.29 0.07 11.66
N GLN A 62 -6.92 0.75 12.63
CA GLN A 62 -6.33 1.89 13.31
C GLN A 62 -5.05 1.49 14.06
N TYR A 63 -5.05 0.34 14.72
CA TYR A 63 -3.86 -0.17 15.38
C TYR A 63 -2.75 -0.48 14.37
N ALA A 64 -3.09 -1.17 13.26
CA ALA A 64 -2.14 -1.52 12.22
C ALA A 64 -1.53 -0.29 11.54
N ASP A 65 -2.33 0.73 11.24
CA ASP A 65 -1.88 2.00 10.64
C ASP A 65 -0.77 2.65 11.49
N LEU A 66 -0.88 2.54 12.82
CA LEU A 66 0.07 3.14 13.76
C LEU A 66 1.34 2.33 13.98
N ALA A 67 1.24 1.01 13.87
CA ALA A 67 2.35 0.10 14.17
C ALA A 67 3.12 -0.35 12.92
N SER A 68 2.61 -0.13 11.71
CA SER A 68 3.16 -0.68 10.47
C SER A 68 4.48 -0.02 10.05
N PRO A 69 5.61 -0.77 10.04
CA PRO A 69 6.89 -0.27 9.52
C PRO A 69 6.86 -0.03 8.00
N GLU A 70 6.00 -0.76 7.28
CA GLU A 70 5.83 -0.62 5.83
C GLU A 70 5.28 0.77 5.48
N LEU A 71 4.29 1.25 6.24
CA LEU A 71 3.75 2.60 6.04
C LEU A 71 4.76 3.68 6.41
N GLU A 72 5.52 3.45 7.47
CA GLU A 72 6.61 4.35 7.87
C GLU A 72 7.68 4.47 6.77
N GLN A 73 8.08 3.34 6.15
CA GLN A 73 9.00 3.36 5.01
C GLN A 73 8.44 4.22 3.87
N ARG A 74 7.18 4.00 3.48
CA ARG A 74 6.54 4.77 2.39
C ARG A 74 6.42 6.25 2.72
N PHE A 75 6.16 6.59 3.98
CA PHE A 75 6.14 7.98 4.43
C PHE A 75 7.52 8.63 4.31
N TRP A 76 8.60 7.94 4.73
CA TRP A 76 9.96 8.47 4.61
C TRP A 76 10.43 8.57 3.16
N GLU A 77 10.03 7.63 2.28
CA GLU A 77 10.23 7.75 0.82
C GLU A 77 9.57 9.01 0.27
N TRP A 78 8.34 9.32 0.69
CA TRP A 78 7.63 10.53 0.30
C TRP A 78 8.31 11.80 0.82
N LYS A 79 8.70 11.82 2.10
CA LYS A 79 9.46 12.93 2.69
C LYS A 79 10.80 13.16 1.98
N ALA A 80 11.53 12.10 1.63
CA ALA A 80 12.77 12.22 0.87
C ALA A 80 12.52 12.79 -0.53
N ALA A 81 11.47 12.34 -1.22
CA ALA A 81 11.11 12.87 -2.54
C ALA A 81 10.74 14.36 -2.49
N ILE A 82 10.08 14.82 -1.42
CA ILE A 82 9.81 16.25 -1.20
C ILE A 82 11.11 17.06 -1.09
N GLU A 83 12.13 16.54 -0.40
CA GLU A 83 13.42 17.25 -0.28
C GLU A 83 14.23 17.24 -1.58
N GLN A 84 13.87 16.41 -2.58
CA GLN A 84 14.45 16.50 -3.92
C GLN A 84 14.01 17.77 -4.65
N ILE A 85 12.85 18.34 -4.32
CA ILE A 85 12.29 19.53 -4.98
C ILE A 85 13.25 20.73 -4.90
N PRO A 86 13.69 21.19 -3.71
CA PRO A 86 14.66 22.28 -3.63
C PRO A 86 16.04 21.88 -4.16
N GLN A 87 16.43 20.60 -4.11
CA GLN A 87 17.70 20.15 -4.69
C GLN A 87 17.72 20.35 -6.22
N ASP A 88 16.68 19.89 -6.91
CA ASP A 88 16.52 20.07 -8.36
C ASP A 88 16.21 21.54 -8.74
N GLY A 89 15.62 22.30 -7.82
CA GLY A 89 15.27 23.72 -7.99
C GLY A 89 16.37 24.72 -7.66
N THR A 90 17.52 24.27 -7.16
CA THR A 90 18.63 25.15 -6.77
C THR A 90 19.65 25.28 -7.90
N GLN A 91 20.14 26.50 -8.12
CA GLN A 91 21.24 26.74 -9.04
C GLN A 91 22.51 26.01 -8.55
N PRO A 92 23.31 25.41 -9.44
CA PRO A 92 24.50 24.65 -9.04
C PRO A 92 25.68 25.54 -8.61
N THR A 93 25.50 26.86 -8.54
CA THR A 93 26.56 27.83 -8.28
C THR A 93 27.06 27.73 -6.83
N ASN A 94 28.37 27.53 -6.66
CA ASN A 94 29.02 27.43 -5.35
C ASN A 94 29.98 28.60 -5.09
N LEU A 95 30.26 28.88 -3.81
CA LEU A 95 31.38 29.73 -3.41
C LEU A 95 32.67 28.91 -3.41
N VAL A 96 33.68 29.38 -4.12
CA VAL A 96 35.02 28.78 -4.16
C VAL A 96 36.01 29.71 -3.47
N LEU A 97 36.79 29.12 -2.56
CA LEU A 97 37.92 29.75 -1.90
C LEU A 97 39.19 29.07 -2.39
N TYR A 98 40.11 29.81 -3.00
CA TYR A 98 41.36 29.24 -3.51
C TYR A 98 42.55 30.15 -3.27
N ALA A 99 43.72 29.52 -3.12
CA ALA A 99 44.99 30.19 -2.90
C ALA A 99 45.81 30.16 -4.19
N ASN A 100 46.10 31.33 -4.75
CA ASN A 100 46.98 31.48 -5.91
C ASN A 100 48.41 31.68 -5.42
N VAL A 101 49.30 30.72 -5.73
CA VAL A 101 50.74 30.83 -5.44
C VAL A 101 51.47 31.00 -6.78
N PRO A 102 51.93 32.22 -7.13
CA PRO A 102 52.63 32.42 -8.39
C PRO A 102 53.98 31.70 -8.37
N LEU A 103 54.21 30.86 -9.39
CA LEU A 103 55.49 30.23 -9.67
C LEU A 103 56.29 31.14 -10.59
N THR A 104 57.50 31.55 -10.18
CA THR A 104 58.40 32.36 -11.00
C THR A 104 59.74 31.64 -11.12
N HIS A 105 60.12 31.26 -12.34
CA HIS A 105 61.35 30.47 -12.62
C HIS A 105 61.52 29.22 -11.73
N GLY A 106 60.42 28.50 -11.45
CA GLY A 106 60.45 27.29 -10.61
C GLY A 106 60.55 27.53 -9.10
N SER A 107 60.59 28.79 -8.66
CA SER A 107 60.55 29.16 -7.25
C SER A 107 59.15 29.62 -6.83
N THR A 108 58.78 29.32 -5.57
CA THR A 108 57.55 29.79 -4.93
C THR A 108 57.90 30.66 -3.73
N ALA A 109 57.03 31.60 -3.37
CA ALA A 109 57.20 32.43 -2.18
C ALA A 109 55.86 32.61 -1.46
N PHE A 110 55.82 32.25 -0.18
CA PHE A 110 54.60 32.33 0.65
C PHE A 110 54.08 33.77 0.81
N ASN A 111 54.97 34.76 0.78
CA ASN A 111 54.60 36.18 0.83
C ASN A 111 53.91 36.70 -0.44
N ARG A 112 53.80 35.86 -1.49
CA ARG A 112 53.08 36.15 -2.74
C ARG A 112 51.82 35.32 -2.90
N THR A 113 51.46 34.52 -1.90
CA THR A 113 50.21 33.76 -1.90
C THR A 113 49.04 34.72 -1.78
N VAL A 114 48.17 34.71 -2.77
CA VAL A 114 46.93 35.48 -2.78
C VAL A 114 45.77 34.54 -2.50
N LEU A 115 45.06 34.78 -1.41
CA LEU A 115 43.78 34.12 -1.18
C LEU A 115 42.69 34.87 -1.95
N THR A 116 41.85 34.10 -2.64
CA THR A 116 40.77 34.62 -3.50
C THR A 116 39.46 33.96 -3.11
N ALA A 117 38.41 34.77 -3.04
CA ALA A 117 37.04 34.31 -2.98
C ALA A 117 36.36 34.63 -4.33
N ALA A 118 35.73 33.62 -4.93
CA ALA A 118 35.01 33.76 -6.19
C ALA A 118 33.83 32.78 -6.23
N ASN A 119 32.86 33.02 -7.10
CA ASN A 119 31.92 31.95 -7.46
C ASN A 119 32.62 30.92 -8.36
N ASP A 120 32.16 29.67 -8.31
CA ASP A 120 32.69 28.58 -9.14
C ASP A 120 32.49 28.90 -10.64
N PRO A 121 33.57 29.17 -11.40
CA PRO A 121 33.45 29.47 -12.82
C PRO A 121 33.10 28.24 -13.66
N MET A 122 33.22 27.02 -13.10
CA MET A 122 32.85 25.77 -13.74
C MET A 122 31.39 25.37 -13.47
N ALA A 123 30.73 26.01 -12.50
CA ALA A 123 29.31 25.82 -12.23
C ALA A 123 28.49 26.85 -13.01
N ASP A 124 28.05 26.47 -14.21
CA ASP A 124 27.26 27.36 -15.05
C ASP A 124 25.96 27.80 -14.36
N ILE A 125 25.62 29.08 -14.49
CA ILE A 125 24.32 29.62 -14.12
C ILE A 125 23.34 29.15 -15.19
N GLN A 126 22.42 28.28 -14.77
CA GLN A 126 21.44 27.73 -15.67
C GLN A 126 20.36 28.75 -15.96
N TRP A 127 19.84 28.74 -17.20
CA TRP A 127 18.68 29.54 -17.53
C TRP A 127 17.52 29.23 -16.56
N PRO A 128 16.80 30.23 -16.00
CA PRO A 128 15.85 30.01 -14.91
C PRO A 128 14.79 28.93 -15.16
N SER A 129 14.43 28.68 -16.42
CA SER A 129 13.47 27.64 -16.80
C SER A 129 13.96 26.21 -16.52
N LYS A 130 15.28 25.94 -16.51
CA LYS A 130 15.88 24.63 -16.23
C LYS A 130 15.61 24.18 -14.79
N PRO A 131 16.11 24.87 -13.74
CA PRO A 131 15.84 24.47 -12.35
C PRO A 131 14.35 24.58 -12.01
N THR A 132 13.60 25.54 -12.58
CA THR A 132 12.15 25.61 -12.40
C THR A 132 11.43 24.36 -12.93
N THR A 133 11.83 23.84 -14.09
CA THR A 133 11.21 22.64 -14.69
C THR A 133 11.68 21.37 -13.99
N ALA A 134 12.94 21.31 -13.56
CA ALA A 134 13.45 20.22 -12.75
C ALA A 134 12.73 20.13 -11.38
N ALA A 135 12.54 21.26 -10.69
CA ALA A 135 11.77 21.31 -9.45
C ALA A 135 10.30 20.90 -9.64
N ARG A 136 9.65 21.32 -10.74
CA ARG A 136 8.27 20.88 -11.05
C ARG A 136 8.20 19.37 -11.28
N ARG A 137 9.14 18.78 -12.03
CA ARG A 137 9.24 17.32 -12.18
C ARG A 137 9.38 16.64 -10.81
N ALA A 138 10.32 17.10 -9.99
CA ALA A 138 10.54 16.55 -8.64
C ALA A 138 9.29 16.67 -7.75
N LEU A 139 8.51 17.75 -7.88
CA LEU A 139 7.23 17.90 -7.17
C LEU A 139 6.21 16.84 -7.60
N GLN A 140 6.11 16.53 -8.89
CA GLN A 140 5.22 15.47 -9.38
C GLN A 140 5.69 14.09 -8.92
N GLU A 141 7.00 13.83 -8.91
CA GLU A 141 7.57 12.60 -8.36
C GLU A 141 7.30 12.46 -6.85
N ALA A 142 7.37 13.56 -6.09
CA ALA A 142 6.98 13.61 -4.69
C ALA A 142 5.48 13.30 -4.50
N ARG A 143 4.60 13.84 -5.35
CA ARG A 143 3.16 13.52 -5.33
C ARG A 143 2.89 12.04 -5.63
N VAL A 144 3.62 11.45 -6.57
CA VAL A 144 3.59 10.00 -6.84
C VAL A 144 3.98 9.22 -5.59
N ALA A 145 5.03 9.62 -4.88
CA ALA A 145 5.44 8.99 -3.63
C ALA A 145 4.36 9.11 -2.54
N GLY A 146 3.71 10.28 -2.41
CA GLY A 146 2.57 10.46 -1.50
C GLY A 146 1.36 9.59 -1.84
N LEU A 147 1.06 9.44 -3.14
CA LEU A 147 0.00 8.53 -3.60
C LEU A 147 0.36 7.06 -3.33
N ARG A 148 1.62 6.66 -3.48
CA ARG A 148 2.08 5.31 -3.08
C ARG A 148 1.92 5.06 -1.59
N PHE A 149 2.19 6.05 -0.75
CA PHE A 149 1.91 5.96 0.69
C PHE A 149 0.41 5.75 0.94
N GLN A 150 -0.46 6.51 0.28
CA GLN A 150 -1.91 6.34 0.40
C GLN A 150 -2.40 4.97 -0.12
N GLN A 151 -1.82 4.46 -1.20
CA GLN A 151 -2.13 3.12 -1.69
C GLN A 151 -1.72 2.06 -0.66
N ALA A 152 -0.52 2.18 -0.09
CA ALA A 152 -0.04 1.27 0.95
C ALA A 152 -0.96 1.25 2.18
N LYS A 153 -1.60 2.39 2.54
CA LYS A 153 -2.62 2.42 3.60
C LYS A 153 -3.86 1.59 3.24
N ARG A 154 -4.34 1.67 1.99
CA ARG A 154 -5.47 0.85 1.51
C ARG A 154 -5.11 -0.62 1.45
N ASP A 155 -3.92 -0.95 0.98
CA ASP A 155 -3.40 -2.32 0.92
C ASP A 155 -3.28 -2.91 2.33
N LEU A 156 -2.76 -2.15 3.30
CA LEU A 156 -2.70 -2.58 4.71
C LEU A 156 -4.09 -2.84 5.27
N ARG A 157 -5.04 -1.94 5.03
CA ARG A 157 -6.44 -2.13 5.46
C ARG A 157 -7.03 -3.41 4.87
N GLN A 158 -6.91 -3.62 3.56
CA GLN A 158 -7.40 -4.81 2.88
C GLN A 158 -6.75 -6.09 3.45
N LYS A 159 -5.43 -6.08 3.65
CA LYS A 159 -4.66 -7.21 4.20
C LYS A 159 -5.11 -7.56 5.62
N VAL A 160 -5.19 -6.57 6.52
CA VAL A 160 -5.60 -6.77 7.92
C VAL A 160 -7.03 -7.30 7.99
N LEU A 161 -7.95 -6.69 7.25
CA LEU A 161 -9.35 -7.10 7.26
C LEU A 161 -9.60 -8.44 6.58
N GLY A 162 -8.85 -8.77 5.52
CA GLY A 162 -8.90 -10.07 4.85
C GLY A 162 -8.43 -11.20 5.78
N ILE A 163 -7.28 -11.02 6.44
CA ILE A 163 -6.78 -11.99 7.43
C ILE A 163 -7.76 -12.14 8.59
N TYR A 164 -8.34 -11.02 9.06
CA TYR A 164 -9.34 -11.06 10.12
C TYR A 164 -10.63 -11.79 9.70
N ALA A 165 -11.09 -11.61 8.46
CA ALA A 165 -12.23 -12.33 7.92
C ALA A 165 -11.98 -13.85 7.90
N ASP A 166 -10.81 -14.27 7.40
CA ASP A 166 -10.40 -15.67 7.41
C ASP A 166 -10.24 -16.24 8.83
N TYR A 167 -9.74 -15.43 9.77
CA TYR A 167 -9.62 -15.80 11.19
C TYR A 167 -10.99 -16.02 11.81
N ALA A 168 -11.95 -15.11 11.59
CA ALA A 168 -13.32 -15.24 12.08
C ALA A 168 -14.07 -16.43 11.44
N ALA A 169 -13.88 -16.65 10.13
CA ALA A 169 -14.45 -17.78 9.41
C ALA A 169 -13.89 -19.11 9.96
N THR A 170 -12.57 -19.21 10.12
CA THR A 170 -11.93 -20.42 10.66
C THR A 170 -12.35 -20.69 12.11
N ALA A 171 -12.48 -19.64 12.94
CA ALA A 171 -13.00 -19.77 14.30
C ALA A 171 -14.44 -20.33 14.30
N GLN A 172 -15.29 -19.91 13.37
CA GLN A 172 -16.64 -20.45 13.25
C GLN A 172 -16.65 -21.90 12.76
N LEU A 173 -15.83 -22.24 11.75
CA LEU A 173 -15.70 -23.62 11.28
C LEU A 173 -15.24 -24.55 12.40
N LEU A 174 -14.30 -24.11 13.24
CA LEU A 174 -13.82 -24.87 14.40
C LEU A 174 -14.94 -25.13 15.41
N ARG A 175 -15.80 -24.14 15.70
CA ARG A 175 -16.97 -24.35 16.57
C ARG A 175 -17.95 -25.35 15.99
N LEU A 176 -18.26 -25.20 14.70
CA LEU A 176 -19.15 -26.12 13.99
C LEU A 176 -18.62 -27.55 14.03
N GLU A 177 -17.30 -27.72 13.83
CA GLU A 177 -16.67 -29.03 13.85
C GLU A 177 -16.65 -29.66 15.24
N LYS A 178 -16.43 -28.87 16.29
CA LYS A 178 -16.51 -29.37 17.68
C LYS A 178 -17.92 -29.88 18.02
N ILE A 179 -18.96 -29.16 17.58
CA ILE A 179 -20.35 -29.60 17.75
C ILE A 179 -20.61 -30.89 16.95
N ASN A 180 -20.13 -30.97 15.71
CA ASN A 180 -20.25 -32.16 14.86
C ASN A 180 -19.57 -33.39 15.48
N ALA A 181 -18.33 -33.26 15.94
CA ALA A 181 -17.58 -34.33 16.58
C ALA A 181 -18.30 -34.88 17.82
N GLN A 182 -18.90 -33.99 18.63
CA GLN A 182 -19.65 -34.39 19.82
C GLN A 182 -20.91 -35.20 19.45
N LEU A 183 -21.63 -34.76 18.42
CA LEU A 183 -22.82 -35.47 17.93
C LEU A 183 -22.47 -36.85 17.34
N LEU A 184 -21.43 -36.91 16.50
CA LEU A 184 -20.95 -38.17 15.93
C LEU A 184 -20.46 -39.13 17.02
N ALA A 185 -19.85 -38.64 18.08
CA ALA A 185 -19.44 -39.47 19.22
C ALA A 185 -20.64 -40.09 19.94
N THR A 186 -21.71 -39.33 20.15
CA THR A 186 -22.97 -39.86 20.69
C THR A 186 -23.55 -40.94 19.78
N ILE A 187 -23.63 -40.69 18.47
CA ILE A 187 -24.12 -41.64 17.48
C ILE A 187 -23.29 -42.93 17.47
N ALA A 188 -21.96 -42.82 17.43
CA ALA A 188 -21.04 -43.96 17.44
C ALA A 188 -21.15 -44.79 18.73
N SER A 189 -21.41 -44.15 19.87
CA SER A 189 -21.63 -44.86 21.15
C SER A 189 -22.90 -45.73 21.12
N VAL A 190 -24.00 -45.21 20.56
CA VAL A 190 -25.26 -45.94 20.40
C VAL A 190 -25.08 -47.12 19.43
N ALA A 191 -24.41 -46.88 18.30
CA ALA A 191 -24.08 -47.93 17.32
C ALA A 191 -23.30 -49.08 17.97
N GLN A 192 -22.28 -48.75 18.76
CA GLN A 192 -21.43 -49.72 19.44
C GLN A 192 -22.20 -50.53 20.48
N ALA A 193 -23.10 -49.90 21.23
CA ALA A 193 -23.95 -50.57 22.22
C ALA A 193 -24.96 -51.54 21.58
N GLY A 194 -25.36 -51.28 20.32
CA GLY A 194 -26.27 -52.14 19.56
C GLY A 194 -25.63 -53.45 19.06
N VAL A 195 -24.30 -53.50 18.91
CA VAL A 195 -23.57 -54.64 18.34
C VAL A 195 -23.81 -55.96 19.10
N PRO A 196 -23.64 -56.05 20.44
CA PRO A 196 -23.79 -57.33 21.15
C PRO A 196 -25.21 -57.91 21.07
N SER A 197 -26.21 -57.03 20.93
CA SER A 197 -27.62 -57.41 20.80
C SER A 197 -28.05 -57.72 19.36
N GLY A 198 -27.13 -57.65 18.39
CA GLY A 198 -27.43 -57.85 16.96
C GLY A 198 -28.25 -56.72 16.32
N LYS A 199 -28.59 -55.66 17.08
CA LYS A 199 -29.36 -54.50 16.60
C LYS A 199 -28.58 -53.60 15.65
N THR A 200 -27.25 -53.71 15.64
CA THR A 200 -26.38 -52.95 14.74
C THR A 200 -25.28 -53.87 14.20
N ALA A 201 -25.06 -53.85 12.89
CA ALA A 201 -23.99 -54.62 12.28
C ALA A 201 -22.61 -54.04 12.63
N GLN A 202 -21.61 -54.90 12.86
CA GLN A 202 -20.25 -54.49 13.20
C GLN A 202 -19.65 -53.44 12.24
N PRO A 203 -19.80 -53.55 10.89
CA PRO A 203 -19.27 -52.55 9.96
C PRO A 203 -19.90 -51.16 10.15
N VAL A 204 -21.18 -51.08 10.53
CA VAL A 204 -21.88 -49.81 10.77
C VAL A 204 -21.30 -49.10 11.99
N ALA A 205 -21.06 -49.84 13.08
CA ALA A 205 -20.42 -49.28 14.28
C ALA A 205 -18.97 -48.82 14.03
N MET A 206 -18.22 -49.57 13.21
CA MET A 206 -16.86 -49.18 12.80
C MET A 206 -16.87 -47.91 11.94
N ASN A 207 -17.78 -47.80 10.97
CA ASN A 207 -17.90 -46.60 10.14
C ASN A 207 -18.26 -45.36 10.97
N ALA A 208 -19.19 -45.49 11.93
CA ALA A 208 -19.53 -44.38 12.83
C ALA A 208 -18.32 -43.91 13.66
N ARG A 209 -17.45 -44.83 14.10
CA ARG A 209 -16.19 -44.48 14.78
C ARG A 209 -15.20 -43.78 13.84
N ASN A 210 -15.09 -44.22 12.59
CA ASN A 210 -14.22 -43.57 11.60
C ASN A 210 -14.64 -42.12 11.38
N GLU A 211 -15.94 -41.82 11.31
CA GLU A 211 -16.45 -40.44 11.17
C GLU A 211 -16.04 -39.54 12.35
N VAL A 212 -16.03 -40.08 13.58
CA VAL A 212 -15.53 -39.36 14.77
C VAL A 212 -14.05 -39.01 14.63
N GLU A 213 -13.22 -39.97 14.19
CA GLU A 213 -11.78 -39.74 14.00
C GLU A 213 -11.49 -38.76 12.87
N LEU A 214 -12.26 -38.81 11.77
CA LEU A 214 -12.17 -37.81 10.69
C LEU A 214 -12.51 -36.40 11.20
N SER A 215 -13.55 -36.26 12.02
CA SER A 215 -13.93 -34.97 12.61
C SER A 215 -12.87 -34.44 13.59
N LYS A 216 -12.25 -35.31 14.41
CA LYS A 216 -11.12 -34.93 15.28
C LYS A 216 -9.91 -34.45 14.47
N ASN A 217 -9.57 -35.14 13.39
CA ASN A 217 -8.49 -34.71 12.49
C ASN A 217 -8.80 -33.33 11.91
N ARG A 218 -10.06 -33.08 11.50
CA ARG A 218 -10.49 -31.77 10.99
C ARG A 218 -10.39 -30.66 12.05
N ILE A 219 -10.70 -30.95 13.32
CA ILE A 219 -10.48 -30.02 14.43
C ILE A 219 -9.00 -29.65 14.55
N ALA A 220 -8.10 -30.65 14.51
CA ALA A 220 -6.66 -30.40 14.59
C ALA A 220 -6.15 -29.55 13.41
N GLU A 221 -6.65 -29.79 12.19
CA GLU A 221 -6.34 -28.96 11.01
C GLU A 221 -6.79 -27.51 11.20
N LEU A 222 -8.03 -27.31 11.69
CA LEU A 222 -8.59 -25.97 11.93
C LEU A 222 -7.84 -25.25 13.06
N ASP A 223 -7.48 -25.93 14.15
CA ASP A 223 -6.67 -25.37 15.24
C ASP A 223 -5.27 -24.96 14.76
N ALA A 224 -4.61 -25.77 13.90
CA ALA A 224 -3.34 -25.40 13.29
C ALA A 224 -3.48 -24.16 12.38
N LYS A 225 -4.52 -24.12 11.54
CA LYS A 225 -4.82 -22.95 10.69
C LYS A 225 -5.10 -21.70 11.51
N MET A 226 -5.79 -21.82 12.65
CA MET A 226 -6.01 -20.72 13.59
C MET A 226 -4.69 -20.17 14.14
N GLY A 227 -3.72 -21.04 14.47
CA GLY A 227 -2.39 -20.62 14.88
C GLY A 227 -1.66 -19.80 13.81
N GLN A 228 -1.73 -20.25 12.56
CA GLN A 228 -1.15 -19.54 11.41
C GLN A 228 -1.79 -18.17 11.19
N LEU A 229 -3.13 -18.11 11.15
CA LEU A 229 -3.88 -16.86 10.94
C LEU A 229 -3.67 -15.87 12.10
N ARG A 230 -3.59 -16.34 13.34
CA ARG A 230 -3.27 -15.50 14.50
C ARG A 230 -1.89 -14.86 14.36
N ALA A 231 -0.88 -15.66 14.01
CA ALA A 231 0.48 -15.14 13.80
C ALA A 231 0.53 -14.14 12.65
N ALA A 232 -0.15 -14.43 11.53
CA ALA A 232 -0.25 -13.53 10.39
C ALA A 232 -0.97 -12.21 10.74
N LEU A 233 -2.06 -12.28 11.51
CA LEU A 233 -2.80 -11.09 11.95
C LEU A 233 -1.96 -10.24 12.90
N ASN A 234 -1.32 -10.86 13.90
CA ASN A 234 -0.40 -10.17 14.81
C ASN A 234 0.72 -9.46 14.03
N ALA A 235 1.37 -10.15 13.10
CA ALA A 235 2.41 -9.56 12.26
C ALA A 235 1.88 -8.38 11.42
N ALA A 236 0.70 -8.53 10.82
CA ALA A 236 0.08 -7.48 10.00
C ALA A 236 -0.29 -6.22 10.80
N ILE A 237 -0.59 -6.38 12.10
CA ILE A 237 -0.90 -5.26 13.01
C ILE A 237 0.32 -4.83 13.83
N GLY A 238 1.53 -5.35 13.56
CA GLY A 238 2.76 -4.94 14.24
C GLY A 238 2.91 -5.43 15.69
N ARG A 239 2.34 -6.59 16.01
CA ARG A 239 2.47 -7.28 17.32
C ARG A 239 3.36 -8.52 17.19
N GLU A 240 3.89 -8.96 18.33
CA GLU A 240 4.58 -10.25 18.44
C GLU A 240 3.72 -11.39 17.86
N PRO A 241 4.27 -12.29 17.03
CA PRO A 241 3.49 -13.32 16.34
C PRO A 241 2.68 -14.21 17.29
N GLU A 242 3.23 -14.49 18.49
CA GLU A 242 2.60 -15.34 19.50
C GLU A 242 1.66 -14.59 20.45
N ALA A 243 1.51 -13.28 20.28
CA ALA A 243 0.65 -12.47 21.14
C ALA A 243 -0.78 -13.03 21.15
N VAL A 244 -1.38 -13.10 22.34
CA VAL A 244 -2.71 -13.67 22.50
C VAL A 244 -3.75 -12.76 21.81
N LEU A 245 -4.60 -13.39 21.01
CA LEU A 245 -5.79 -12.83 20.39
C LEU A 245 -6.96 -13.77 20.69
N SER A 246 -8.07 -13.20 21.15
CA SER A 246 -9.27 -13.99 21.45
C SER A 246 -9.96 -14.41 20.16
N LEU A 247 -10.66 -15.54 20.21
CA LEU A 247 -11.45 -16.00 19.08
C LEU A 247 -12.68 -15.08 18.89
N PRO A 248 -12.94 -14.58 17.68
CA PRO A 248 -14.09 -13.72 17.42
C PRO A 248 -15.39 -14.47 17.74
N PRO A 249 -16.29 -13.95 18.60
CA PRO A 249 -17.40 -14.72 19.17
C PRO A 249 -18.38 -15.25 18.12
N SER A 250 -18.51 -14.56 16.99
CA SER A 250 -19.35 -14.95 15.86
C SER A 250 -18.75 -14.45 14.55
N LEU A 251 -19.27 -14.97 13.43
CA LEU A 251 -19.00 -14.41 12.12
C LEU A 251 -19.54 -12.98 12.03
N PRO A 252 -18.73 -12.01 11.57
CA PRO A 252 -19.22 -10.67 11.28
C PRO A 252 -20.45 -10.69 10.36
N PRO A 253 -21.45 -9.82 10.59
CA PRO A 253 -22.62 -9.75 9.72
C PRO A 253 -22.21 -9.39 8.29
N LEU A 254 -22.94 -9.92 7.31
CA LEU A 254 -22.76 -9.54 5.91
C LEU A 254 -23.05 -8.04 5.74
N ARG A 255 -22.08 -7.32 5.19
CA ARG A 255 -22.24 -5.89 4.87
C ARG A 255 -23.19 -5.76 3.68
N ARG A 256 -24.46 -5.42 3.93
CA ARG A 256 -25.44 -5.18 2.86
C ARG A 256 -25.19 -3.79 2.27
N ALA A 257 -24.30 -3.67 1.31
CA ALA A 257 -24.11 -2.45 0.53
C ALA A 257 -24.63 -2.64 -0.90
N ASN A 258 -25.33 -1.63 -1.41
CA ASN A 258 -25.82 -1.62 -2.79
C ASN A 258 -24.66 -1.21 -3.71
N PHE A 259 -23.84 -2.18 -4.10
CA PHE A 259 -22.74 -1.98 -5.04
C PHE A 259 -23.26 -1.88 -6.47
N VAL A 260 -23.70 -0.68 -6.86
CA VAL A 260 -24.16 -0.43 -8.24
C VAL A 260 -22.95 -0.18 -9.15
N SER A 261 -22.75 -1.02 -10.16
CA SER A 261 -21.58 -0.93 -11.06
C SER A 261 -21.42 0.45 -11.69
N SER A 262 -22.51 1.09 -12.13
CA SER A 262 -22.44 2.43 -12.75
C SER A 262 -21.94 3.52 -11.80
N THR A 263 -22.25 3.41 -10.50
CA THR A 263 -21.73 4.30 -9.47
C THR A 263 -20.25 4.03 -9.21
N LEU A 264 -19.87 2.75 -9.05
CA LEU A 264 -18.48 2.36 -8.81
C LEU A 264 -17.56 2.75 -9.97
N LEU A 265 -18.00 2.59 -11.22
CA LEU A 265 -17.22 2.99 -12.40
C LEU A 265 -16.93 4.50 -12.44
N LYS A 266 -17.81 5.36 -11.91
CA LYS A 266 -17.54 6.79 -11.74
C LYS A 266 -16.54 7.04 -10.63
N LEU A 267 -16.69 6.33 -9.51
CA LEU A 267 -15.78 6.44 -8.37
C LEU A 267 -14.34 6.00 -8.72
N ILE A 268 -14.14 5.09 -9.69
CA ILE A 268 -12.79 4.74 -10.18
C ILE A 268 -12.05 5.99 -10.66
N SER A 269 -12.65 6.80 -11.54
CA SER A 269 -12.00 8.01 -12.05
C SER A 269 -11.76 9.08 -10.97
N GLU A 270 -12.55 9.09 -9.90
CA GLU A 270 -12.49 10.11 -8.86
C GLU A 270 -11.58 9.72 -7.68
N ARG A 271 -11.49 8.43 -7.37
CA ARG A 271 -10.91 7.93 -6.10
C ARG A 271 -9.84 6.86 -6.27
N SER A 272 -9.58 6.38 -7.49
CA SER A 272 -8.49 5.43 -7.73
C SER A 272 -7.14 6.11 -7.50
N ILE A 273 -6.43 5.64 -6.48
CA ILE A 273 -5.07 6.12 -6.19
C ILE A 273 -4.11 5.65 -7.28
N GLU A 274 -4.32 4.46 -7.84
CA GLU A 274 -3.49 3.94 -8.92
C GLU A 274 -3.55 4.82 -10.16
N LEU A 275 -4.75 5.22 -10.60
CA LEU A 275 -4.91 6.15 -11.73
C LEU A 275 -4.34 7.53 -11.41
N ALA A 276 -4.63 8.08 -10.22
CA ALA A 276 -4.07 9.36 -9.81
C ALA A 276 -2.53 9.34 -9.77
N SER A 277 -1.93 8.20 -9.40
CA SER A 277 -0.48 8.03 -9.40
C SER A 277 0.08 8.01 -10.82
N LEU A 278 -0.62 7.40 -11.78
CA LEU A 278 -0.23 7.41 -13.19
C LEU A 278 -0.40 8.80 -13.82
N ASP A 279 -1.43 9.56 -13.44
CA ASP A 279 -1.62 10.95 -13.86
C ASP A 279 -0.48 11.86 -13.35
N ALA A 280 -0.08 11.70 -12.09
CA ALA A 280 1.05 12.43 -11.52
C ALA A 280 2.38 12.02 -12.18
N ASP A 281 2.59 10.72 -12.46
CA ASP A 281 3.80 10.25 -13.15
C ASP A 281 3.84 10.75 -14.60
N GLU A 282 2.70 10.81 -15.30
CA GLU A 282 2.60 11.40 -16.64
C GLU A 282 3.03 12.88 -16.63
N GLN A 283 2.57 13.66 -15.65
CA GLN A 283 3.00 15.05 -15.48
C GLN A 283 4.51 15.15 -15.21
N ALA A 284 5.07 14.24 -14.42
CA ALA A 284 6.52 14.16 -14.20
C ALA A 284 7.27 13.84 -15.51
N ARG A 285 6.77 12.93 -16.35
CA ARG A 285 7.37 12.60 -17.64
C ARG A 285 7.26 13.74 -18.65
N ASP A 286 6.17 14.48 -18.65
CA ASP A 286 6.00 15.68 -19.48
C ASP A 286 7.00 16.78 -19.09
N ASP A 287 7.16 17.06 -17.80
CA ASP A 287 8.19 18.01 -17.34
C ASP A 287 9.61 17.48 -17.58
N GLY A 288 9.83 16.17 -17.51
CA GLY A 288 11.08 15.52 -17.92
C GLY A 288 11.40 15.72 -19.41
N LEU A 289 10.40 15.62 -20.29
CA LEU A 289 10.54 15.91 -21.71
C LEU A 289 10.86 17.39 -21.96
N LYS A 290 10.19 18.31 -21.27
CA LYS A 290 10.52 19.75 -21.33
C LYS A 290 11.96 20.01 -20.87
N LEU A 291 12.40 19.37 -19.79
CA LEU A 291 13.76 19.51 -19.29
C LEU A 291 14.79 18.96 -20.29
N ALA A 292 14.52 17.82 -20.94
CA ALA A 292 15.38 17.29 -22.00
C ALA A 292 15.50 18.28 -23.17
N LYS A 293 14.38 18.89 -23.60
CA LYS A 293 14.39 19.94 -24.64
C LYS A 293 15.17 21.18 -24.22
N LEU A 294 15.10 21.56 -22.95
CA LEU A 294 15.86 22.69 -22.40
C LEU A 294 17.37 22.45 -22.40
N GLN A 295 17.87 21.22 -22.58
CA GLN A 295 19.31 20.97 -22.75
C GLN A 295 19.89 21.64 -24.00
N TYR A 296 19.06 22.02 -24.99
CA TYR A 296 19.50 22.84 -26.12
C TYR A 296 19.72 24.31 -25.78
N VAL A 297 19.18 24.79 -24.65
CA VAL A 297 19.35 26.17 -24.21
C VAL A 297 20.79 26.33 -23.68
N PRO A 298 21.57 27.31 -24.18
CA PRO A 298 22.90 27.59 -23.65
C PRO A 298 22.88 27.93 -22.17
N ASP A 299 23.94 27.53 -21.48
CA ASP A 299 24.18 27.94 -20.10
C ASP A 299 25.19 29.10 -20.06
N PHE A 300 25.15 29.90 -19.00
CA PHE A 300 25.95 31.11 -18.87
C PHE A 300 26.73 31.05 -17.57
N SER A 301 28.04 31.29 -17.57
CA SER A 301 28.82 31.48 -16.36
C SER A 301 29.26 32.92 -16.26
N LEU A 302 28.90 33.59 -15.17
CA LEU A 302 29.42 34.90 -14.83
C LEU A 302 30.25 34.74 -13.57
N SER A 303 31.55 35.04 -13.66
CA SER A 303 32.48 34.95 -12.54
C SER A 303 33.01 36.31 -12.14
N ALA A 304 32.93 36.60 -10.85
CA ALA A 304 33.55 37.75 -10.23
C ALA A 304 34.51 37.26 -9.15
N SER A 305 35.77 37.69 -9.19
CA SER A 305 36.76 37.35 -8.19
C SER A 305 37.46 38.59 -7.65
N THR A 306 37.77 38.55 -6.35
CA THR A 306 38.58 39.57 -5.66
C THR A 306 39.62 38.86 -4.82
N ASP A 307 40.83 39.39 -4.80
CA ASP A 307 41.78 39.02 -3.75
C ASP A 307 41.27 39.52 -2.38
N LEU A 308 41.65 38.82 -1.31
CA LEU A 308 41.29 39.23 0.06
C LEU A 308 41.88 40.60 0.45
N GLY A 309 42.90 41.09 -0.27
CA GLY A 309 43.44 42.44 -0.15
C GLY A 309 42.69 43.52 -0.94
N GLY A 310 41.75 43.14 -1.81
CA GLY A 310 40.94 44.05 -2.63
C GLY A 310 41.70 44.80 -3.74
N ALA A 311 42.95 44.42 -4.03
CA ALA A 311 43.82 45.08 -5.02
C ALA A 311 43.57 44.59 -6.45
N VAL A 312 43.03 43.39 -6.65
CA VAL A 312 42.76 42.79 -7.97
C VAL A 312 41.31 42.30 -8.03
N GLN A 313 40.55 42.88 -8.95
CA GLN A 313 39.17 42.50 -9.23
C GLN A 313 39.06 42.03 -10.68
N ASN A 314 38.53 40.83 -10.90
CA ASN A 314 38.29 40.29 -12.24
C ASN A 314 36.80 39.99 -12.43
N LEU A 315 36.29 40.31 -13.61
CA LEU A 315 34.93 39.96 -14.06
C LEU A 315 35.05 39.23 -15.40
N MET A 316 34.56 37.99 -15.47
CA MET A 316 34.61 37.16 -16.67
C MET A 316 33.25 36.52 -16.93
N GLY A 317 32.75 36.63 -18.15
CA GLY A 317 31.55 35.94 -18.62
C GLY A 317 31.89 34.87 -19.65
N MET A 318 31.23 33.72 -19.58
CA MET A 318 31.36 32.60 -20.50
C MET A 318 29.97 32.08 -20.87
N VAL A 319 29.83 31.57 -22.09
CA VAL A 319 28.59 30.97 -22.59
C VAL A 319 28.92 29.56 -23.06
N THR A 320 28.23 28.58 -22.49
CA THR A 320 28.38 27.16 -22.84
C THR A 320 27.28 26.79 -23.83
N VAL A 321 27.64 26.63 -25.11
CA VAL A 321 26.69 26.22 -26.16
C VAL A 321 26.84 24.71 -26.44
N PRO A 322 25.80 23.89 -26.25
CA PRO A 322 25.92 22.43 -26.29
C PRO A 322 25.90 21.82 -27.71
N LEU A 323 26.49 22.50 -28.71
CA LEU A 323 26.44 22.08 -30.12
C LEU A 323 27.07 20.71 -30.37
N LEU A 324 28.16 20.39 -29.66
CA LEU A 324 28.86 19.10 -29.84
C LEU A 324 28.10 17.91 -29.23
N ARG A 325 27.07 18.16 -28.43
CA ARG A 325 26.29 17.13 -27.73
C ARG A 325 24.92 16.87 -28.37
N TYR A 326 24.64 17.41 -29.56
CA TYR A 326 23.33 17.33 -30.21
C TYR A 326 22.77 15.89 -30.27
N GLN A 327 23.59 14.90 -30.66
CA GLN A 327 23.15 13.49 -30.72
C GLN A 327 22.69 12.96 -29.35
N ALA A 328 23.39 13.33 -28.28
CA ALA A 328 23.03 12.91 -26.92
C ALA A 328 21.75 13.60 -26.45
N ILE A 329 21.54 14.88 -26.81
CA ILE A 329 20.34 15.63 -26.47
C ILE A 329 19.13 15.08 -27.25
N ASP A 330 19.27 14.82 -28.56
CA ASP A 330 18.23 14.21 -29.38
C ASP A 330 17.85 12.82 -28.85
N ALA A 331 18.84 12.00 -28.47
CA ALA A 331 18.59 10.71 -27.84
C ALA A 331 17.85 10.85 -26.50
N ALA A 332 18.22 11.84 -25.66
CA ALA A 332 17.54 12.10 -24.39
C ALA A 332 16.08 12.57 -24.60
N ILE A 333 15.82 13.38 -25.63
CA ILE A 333 14.46 13.80 -26.01
C ILE A 333 13.66 12.58 -26.50
N ALA A 334 14.20 11.78 -27.41
CA ALA A 334 13.54 10.58 -27.92
C ALA A 334 13.23 9.58 -26.79
N GLN A 335 14.16 9.41 -25.84
CA GLN A 335 13.95 8.60 -24.64
C GLN A 335 12.82 9.16 -23.76
N ALA A 336 12.79 10.47 -23.54
CA ALA A 336 11.74 11.11 -22.75
C ALA A 336 10.36 10.99 -23.41
N GLU A 337 10.27 11.15 -24.75
CA GLU A 337 9.03 10.96 -25.50
C GLU A 337 8.54 9.50 -25.44
N ALA A 338 9.45 8.54 -25.59
CA ALA A 338 9.09 7.13 -25.46
C ALA A 338 8.59 6.79 -24.04
N ASN A 339 9.23 7.33 -23.01
CA ASN A 339 8.79 7.16 -21.62
C ASN A 339 7.43 7.80 -21.34
N LEU A 340 7.13 8.97 -21.91
CA LEU A 340 5.81 9.61 -21.80
C LEU A 340 4.73 8.75 -22.46
N ARG A 341 4.97 8.28 -23.70
CA ARG A 341 4.02 7.37 -24.40
C ARG A 341 3.80 6.05 -23.67
N LYS A 342 4.83 5.54 -22.99
CA LYS A 342 4.74 4.35 -22.14
C LYS A 342 3.76 4.60 -20.99
N ILE A 343 3.90 5.71 -20.25
CA ILE A 343 3.01 6.02 -19.13
C ILE A 343 1.57 6.28 -19.60
N ASP A 344 1.34 6.99 -20.71
CA ASP A 344 -0.02 7.14 -21.25
C ASP A 344 -0.66 5.77 -21.59
N SER A 345 0.11 4.88 -22.20
CA SER A 345 -0.36 3.53 -22.53
C SER A 345 -0.67 2.71 -21.26
N MET A 346 0.18 2.80 -20.24
CA MET A 346 -0.06 2.18 -18.94
C MET A 346 -1.33 2.73 -18.29
N ARG A 347 -1.53 4.06 -18.27
CA ARG A 347 -2.75 4.70 -17.74
C ARG A 347 -4.01 4.18 -18.44
N ARG A 348 -4.00 4.11 -19.77
CA ARG A 348 -5.13 3.60 -20.55
C ARG A 348 -5.43 2.14 -20.24
N GLN A 349 -4.39 1.30 -20.12
CA GLN A 349 -4.55 -0.12 -19.78
C GLN A 349 -5.08 -0.29 -18.34
N THR A 350 -4.47 0.36 -17.35
CA THR A 350 -4.92 0.34 -15.95
C THR A 350 -6.37 0.78 -15.83
N ALA A 351 -6.79 1.82 -16.57
CA ALA A 351 -8.18 2.27 -16.56
C ALA A 351 -9.15 1.22 -17.13
N ILE A 352 -8.73 0.41 -18.11
CA ILE A 352 -9.53 -0.70 -18.63
C ILE A 352 -9.57 -1.84 -17.61
N ASP A 353 -8.41 -2.21 -17.05
CA ASP A 353 -8.28 -3.31 -16.10
C ASP A 353 -9.08 -3.08 -14.82
N LEU A 354 -9.00 -1.87 -14.24
CA LEU A 354 -9.78 -1.51 -13.05
C LEU A 354 -11.29 -1.56 -13.32
N ARG A 355 -11.74 -1.11 -14.49
CA ARG A 355 -13.16 -1.20 -14.87
C ARG A 355 -13.59 -2.65 -15.06
N SER A 356 -12.78 -3.47 -15.72
CA SER A 356 -13.05 -4.90 -15.91
C SER A 356 -13.12 -5.63 -14.57
N ARG A 357 -12.17 -5.37 -13.69
CA ARG A 357 -12.12 -5.91 -12.32
C ARG A 357 -13.38 -5.56 -11.54
N ILE A 358 -13.76 -4.27 -11.48
CA ILE A 358 -14.96 -3.83 -10.75
C ILE A 358 -16.24 -4.46 -11.31
N VAL A 359 -16.38 -4.59 -12.63
CA VAL A 359 -17.54 -5.27 -13.22
C VAL A 359 -17.59 -6.74 -12.80
N GLY A 360 -16.45 -7.43 -12.79
CA GLY A 360 -16.33 -8.81 -12.32
C GLY A 360 -16.64 -8.96 -10.82
N ASP A 361 -16.04 -8.11 -9.99
CA ASP A 361 -16.20 -8.13 -8.53
C ASP A 361 -17.66 -7.87 -8.12
N VAL A 362 -18.35 -6.93 -8.78
CA VAL A 362 -19.78 -6.69 -8.54
C VAL A 362 -20.64 -7.90 -8.93
N ALA A 363 -20.38 -8.51 -10.08
CA ALA A 363 -21.12 -9.71 -10.50
C ALA A 363 -20.90 -10.88 -9.52
N MET A 364 -19.68 -11.03 -9.01
CA MET A 364 -19.33 -12.01 -7.98
C MET A 364 -20.03 -11.72 -6.65
N LEU A 365 -20.04 -10.46 -6.20
CA LEU A 365 -20.76 -10.06 -4.98
C LEU A 365 -22.25 -10.34 -5.08
N ASP A 366 -22.88 -10.00 -6.20
CA ASP A 366 -24.30 -10.28 -6.45
C ASP A 366 -24.60 -11.79 -6.39
N GLN A 367 -23.72 -12.61 -6.97
CA GLN A 367 -23.83 -14.06 -6.89
C GLN A 367 -23.71 -14.55 -5.44
N LEU A 368 -22.64 -14.16 -4.74
CA LEU A 368 -22.36 -14.57 -3.36
C LEU A 368 -23.48 -14.15 -2.41
N GLN A 369 -24.00 -12.94 -2.57
CA GLN A 369 -25.11 -12.43 -1.78
C GLN A 369 -26.38 -13.26 -1.98
N ARG A 370 -26.75 -13.56 -3.24
CA ARG A 370 -27.92 -14.42 -3.53
C ARG A 370 -27.75 -15.83 -2.95
N GLN A 371 -26.55 -16.40 -3.05
CA GLN A 371 -26.24 -17.71 -2.48
C GLN A 371 -26.32 -17.71 -0.95
N ALA A 372 -25.73 -16.72 -0.28
CA ALA A 372 -25.79 -16.58 1.17
C ALA A 372 -27.24 -16.46 1.66
N ILE A 373 -28.05 -15.59 1.03
CA ILE A 373 -29.46 -15.42 1.38
C ILE A 373 -30.23 -16.74 1.21
N SER A 374 -30.01 -17.46 0.10
CA SER A 374 -30.67 -18.75 -0.16
C SER A 374 -30.30 -19.81 0.90
N LEU A 375 -29.02 -19.91 1.24
CA LEU A 375 -28.54 -20.85 2.26
C LEU A 375 -29.10 -20.53 3.64
N GLU A 376 -29.01 -19.27 4.07
CA GLU A 376 -29.43 -18.82 5.41
C GLU A 376 -30.94 -18.92 5.59
N SER A 377 -31.73 -18.51 4.59
CA SER A 377 -33.19 -18.38 4.74
C SER A 377 -33.99 -19.62 4.35
N ILE A 378 -33.47 -20.50 3.49
CA ILE A 378 -34.23 -21.63 2.93
C ILE A 378 -33.52 -22.95 3.16
N VAL A 379 -32.28 -23.10 2.69
CA VAL A 379 -31.63 -24.42 2.58
C VAL A 379 -31.20 -24.95 3.95
N ILE A 380 -30.48 -24.15 4.75
CA ILE A 380 -30.02 -24.55 6.09
C ILE A 380 -31.19 -24.82 7.03
N PRO A 381 -32.22 -23.96 7.14
CA PRO A 381 -33.38 -24.25 7.98
C PRO A 381 -34.10 -25.55 7.61
N ARG A 382 -34.25 -25.84 6.31
CA ARG A 382 -34.86 -27.10 5.84
C ARG A 382 -33.99 -28.32 6.15
N ALA A 383 -32.68 -28.24 5.89
CA ALA A 383 -31.75 -29.31 6.23
C ALA A 383 -31.72 -29.58 7.74
N GLN A 384 -31.83 -28.53 8.57
CA GLN A 384 -31.92 -28.65 10.01
C GLN A 384 -33.22 -29.33 10.45
N ALA A 385 -34.36 -28.99 9.84
CA ALA A 385 -35.63 -29.65 10.13
C ALA A 385 -35.60 -31.15 9.76
N ILE A 386 -34.98 -31.51 8.62
CA ILE A 386 -34.80 -32.91 8.21
C ILE A 386 -33.92 -33.65 9.22
N ALA A 387 -32.77 -33.08 9.58
CA ALA A 387 -31.85 -33.70 10.53
C ALA A 387 -32.49 -33.91 11.92
N GLN A 388 -33.33 -32.97 12.37
CA GLN A 388 -34.10 -33.10 13.62
C GLN A 388 -35.20 -34.16 13.54
N LEU A 389 -35.88 -34.26 12.39
CA LEU A 389 -36.91 -35.27 12.14
C LEU A 389 -36.29 -36.68 12.11
N ASP A 390 -35.20 -36.87 11.36
CA ASP A 390 -34.50 -38.16 11.25
C ASP A 390 -33.96 -38.61 12.61
N GLN A 391 -33.45 -37.67 13.42
CA GLN A 391 -33.06 -37.95 14.81
C GLN A 391 -34.26 -38.46 15.64
N SER A 392 -35.40 -37.79 15.57
CA SER A 392 -36.61 -38.17 16.33
C SER A 392 -37.15 -39.55 15.90
N ILE A 393 -37.14 -39.85 14.59
CA ILE A 393 -37.59 -41.14 14.06
C ILE A 393 -36.63 -42.27 14.47
N PHE A 394 -35.33 -42.00 14.52
CA PHE A 394 -34.35 -42.98 15.01
C PHE A 394 -34.53 -43.31 16.49
N GLU A 395 -34.83 -42.32 17.33
CA GLU A 395 -35.05 -42.54 18.77
C GLU A 395 -36.20 -43.52 19.05
N ILE A 396 -37.19 -43.61 18.14
CA ILE A 396 -38.29 -44.59 18.19
C ILE A 396 -38.04 -45.83 17.31
N GLY A 397 -36.84 -46.01 16.75
CA GLY A 397 -36.42 -47.17 15.97
C GLY A 397 -36.90 -47.22 14.51
N GLY A 398 -37.38 -46.11 13.96
CA GLY A 398 -38.00 -46.05 12.63
C GLY A 398 -37.06 -45.82 11.44
N THR A 399 -35.82 -45.40 11.68
CA THR A 399 -34.85 -45.04 10.63
C THR A 399 -33.47 -45.67 10.89
N PRO A 400 -32.72 -46.13 9.88
CA PRO A 400 -31.36 -46.64 10.07
C PRO A 400 -30.38 -45.56 10.54
N LEU A 401 -29.39 -45.94 11.36
CA LEU A 401 -28.39 -45.02 11.89
C LEU A 401 -27.66 -44.20 10.82
N MET A 402 -27.32 -44.83 9.70
CA MET A 402 -26.57 -44.17 8.62
C MET A 402 -27.34 -42.99 8.01
N THR A 403 -28.67 -43.04 7.99
CA THR A 403 -29.51 -41.94 7.48
C THR A 403 -29.34 -40.67 8.32
N ILE A 404 -29.21 -40.80 9.65
CA ILE A 404 -28.98 -39.66 10.54
C ILE A 404 -27.58 -39.10 10.32
N VAL A 405 -26.57 -39.97 10.22
CA VAL A 405 -25.18 -39.56 9.97
C VAL A 405 -25.12 -38.77 8.66
N ASP A 406 -25.78 -39.25 7.61
CA ASP A 406 -25.85 -38.57 6.32
C ASP A 406 -26.57 -37.22 6.43
N ALA A 407 -27.73 -37.15 7.11
CA ALA A 407 -28.48 -35.91 7.31
C ALA A 407 -27.67 -34.85 8.10
N GLN A 408 -26.97 -35.27 9.16
CA GLN A 408 -26.10 -34.40 9.95
C GLN A 408 -24.88 -33.94 9.15
N ARG A 409 -24.26 -34.85 8.38
CA ARG A 409 -23.16 -34.50 7.48
C ARG A 409 -23.59 -33.45 6.47
N SER A 410 -24.74 -33.65 5.80
CA SER A 410 -25.30 -32.67 4.86
C SER A 410 -25.57 -31.32 5.51
N LEU A 411 -26.12 -31.27 6.72
CA LEU A 411 -26.34 -30.01 7.45
C LEU A 411 -25.02 -29.28 7.76
N ILE A 412 -24.01 -30.01 8.23
CA ILE A 412 -22.70 -29.43 8.55
C ILE A 412 -22.01 -28.92 7.28
N GLU A 413 -22.04 -29.66 6.16
CA GLU A 413 -21.48 -29.17 4.89
C GLU A 413 -22.17 -27.88 4.41
N LEU A 414 -23.50 -27.79 4.53
CA LEU A 414 -24.23 -26.57 4.19
C LEU A 414 -23.84 -25.38 5.09
N ARG A 415 -23.66 -25.61 6.39
CA ARG A 415 -23.18 -24.56 7.31
C ARG A 415 -21.75 -24.13 6.99
N ARG A 416 -20.85 -25.07 6.67
CA ARG A 416 -19.48 -24.75 6.24
C ARG A 416 -19.48 -23.93 4.94
N LEU A 417 -20.35 -24.29 3.99
CA LEU A 417 -20.52 -23.56 2.74
C LEU A 417 -20.96 -22.10 2.98
N ASP A 418 -21.92 -21.87 3.89
CA ASP A 418 -22.33 -20.51 4.28
C ASP A 418 -21.15 -19.70 4.84
N VAL A 419 -20.37 -20.27 5.76
CA VAL A 419 -19.18 -19.59 6.30
C VAL A 419 -18.20 -19.19 5.21
N ASN A 420 -17.92 -20.10 4.26
CA ASN A 420 -17.00 -19.85 3.16
C ASN A 420 -17.53 -18.76 2.20
N ILE A 421 -18.82 -18.80 1.86
CA ILE A 421 -19.45 -17.77 1.01
C ILE A 421 -19.38 -16.40 1.67
N ARG A 422 -19.63 -16.32 2.99
CA ARG A 422 -19.54 -15.06 3.73
C ARG A 422 -18.12 -14.51 3.81
N SER A 423 -17.12 -15.39 3.95
CA SER A 423 -15.70 -14.99 3.90
C SER A 423 -15.34 -14.45 2.50
N ALA A 424 -15.71 -15.18 1.44
CA ALA A 424 -15.48 -14.76 0.07
C ALA A 424 -16.17 -13.42 -0.25
N TYR A 425 -17.41 -13.23 0.21
CA TYR A 425 -18.14 -11.97 0.06
C TYR A 425 -17.38 -10.82 0.70
N GLU A 426 -16.91 -10.98 1.93
CA GLU A 426 -16.16 -9.95 2.64
C GLU A 426 -14.86 -9.60 1.90
N THR A 427 -14.11 -10.60 1.42
CA THR A 427 -12.90 -10.38 0.62
C THR A 427 -13.19 -9.58 -0.64
N THR A 428 -14.23 -9.93 -1.41
CA THR A 428 -14.58 -9.19 -2.62
C THR A 428 -15.03 -7.75 -2.31
N VAL A 429 -15.69 -7.49 -1.18
CA VAL A 429 -15.97 -6.10 -0.77
C VAL A 429 -14.67 -5.34 -0.49
N LEU A 430 -13.72 -5.95 0.22
CA LEU A 430 -12.42 -5.34 0.50
C LEU A 430 -11.61 -5.06 -0.78
N ASP A 431 -11.72 -5.92 -1.79
CA ASP A 431 -11.10 -5.72 -3.10
C ASP A 431 -11.65 -4.46 -3.80
N ILE A 432 -12.97 -4.28 -3.80
CA ILE A 432 -13.62 -3.08 -4.33
C ILE A 432 -13.19 -1.84 -3.53
N GLU A 433 -13.21 -1.92 -2.21
CA GLU A 433 -12.84 -0.81 -1.33
C GLU A 433 -11.37 -0.40 -1.45
N ASN A 434 -10.46 -1.32 -1.81
CA ASN A 434 -9.09 -0.94 -2.13
C ASN A 434 -9.05 -0.01 -3.36
N VAL A 435 -9.77 -0.37 -4.42
CA VAL A 435 -9.78 0.40 -5.67
C VAL A 435 -10.46 1.77 -5.50
N VAL A 436 -11.68 1.82 -4.96
CA VAL A 436 -12.49 3.06 -4.93
C VAL A 436 -12.51 3.76 -3.56
N GLY A 437 -11.81 3.21 -2.58
CA GLY A 437 -11.87 3.64 -1.18
C GLY A 437 -13.04 3.01 -0.41
N PRO A 438 -13.07 3.15 0.94
CA PRO A 438 -14.13 2.61 1.77
C PRO A 438 -15.50 3.14 1.34
N ILE A 439 -16.49 2.25 1.24
CA ILE A 439 -17.86 2.61 0.89
C ILE A 439 -18.65 2.61 2.21
N VAL A 440 -18.80 3.79 2.79
CA VAL A 440 -19.64 3.99 3.97
C VAL A 440 -21.09 4.04 3.47
N ASN A 441 -21.94 3.16 4.01
CA ASN A 441 -23.39 3.24 3.85
C ASN A 441 -23.98 4.36 4.70
#